data_AF-A0A366MPP3-F1
#
_entry.id   AF-A0A366MPP3-F1
#
_cell.length_a   1.000
_cell.length_b   1.000
_cell.length_c   1.000
_cell.angle_alpha   90.00
_cell.angle_beta   90.00
_cell.angle_gamma   90.00
#
_symmetry.space_group_name_H-M   'P 1'
#
loop_
_entity.id
_entity.type
_entity.pdbx_description
1 polymer ?
#
loop_
_entity_poly.entity_id
_entity_poly.type
_entity_poly.pdbx_seq_one_letter_code
_entity_poly.pdbx_strand_id
1 'polypeptide(L)'
;MNVLKELENYINEFNKNNQIEFSIDTIRIDFKKQYKLSKLEELGVWKKIDKKDKRIMDKLKRRLVADEVTSAYQLENYNIYFYNSNKDKPKYRIATMVIFGLKQYHKEPVPHQIVSNIISILKNISNIDLCFDMKIKPNIERLSKYFDLQRYKLEDTYYINNTNILMLDKITIYNKAIKNNLEGILWRVEALISIPNIKYLALPLFEFKEIIDISKGTLEDDIK
;
A
#
# COMPACT_ATOMS: atom_id res chain seq x y z
N MET A 1 6.26 11.25 19.61
CA MET A 1 6.96 10.58 18.49
C MET A 1 6.03 10.60 17.28
N ASN A 2 6.45 11.20 16.17
CA ASN A 2 5.65 11.25 14.94
C ASN A 2 6.02 10.03 14.08
N VAL A 3 5.24 8.95 14.21
CA VAL A 3 5.48 7.65 13.55
C VAL A 3 5.54 7.80 12.02
N LEU A 4 4.72 8.70 11.44
CA LEU A 4 4.75 8.97 10.00
C LEU A 4 6.08 9.58 9.58
N LYS A 5 6.54 10.60 10.31
CA LYS A 5 7.82 11.27 10.02
C LYS A 5 9.01 10.32 10.17
N GLU A 6 8.98 9.44 11.16
CA GLU A 6 10.02 8.41 11.34
C GLU A 6 10.08 7.46 10.15
N LEU A 7 8.92 6.97 9.69
CA LEU A 7 8.80 6.12 8.50
C LEU A 7 9.30 6.83 7.23
N GLU A 8 8.83 8.07 7.00
CA GLU A 8 9.23 8.87 5.83
C GLU A 8 10.72 9.14 5.82
N ASN A 9 11.31 9.52 6.97
CA ASN A 9 12.74 9.73 7.10
C ASN A 9 13.53 8.46 6.76
N TYR A 10 13.10 7.31 7.27
CA TYR A 10 13.76 6.03 7.02
C TYR A 10 13.76 5.67 5.53
N ILE A 11 12.61 5.79 4.86
CA ILE A 11 12.48 5.53 3.42
C ILE A 11 13.34 6.53 2.61
N ASN A 12 13.32 7.81 2.98
CA ASN A 12 14.11 8.84 2.29
C ASN A 12 15.62 8.62 2.43
N GLU A 13 16.07 8.20 3.61
CA GLU A 13 17.48 7.82 3.84
C GLU A 13 17.86 6.60 3.00
N PHE A 14 17.03 5.56 2.99
CA PHE A 14 17.23 4.38 2.14
C PHE A 14 17.31 4.75 0.66
N ASN A 15 16.37 5.56 0.17
CA ASN A 15 16.32 6.05 -1.21
C ASN A 15 17.63 6.75 -1.60
N LYS A 16 18.12 7.68 -0.76
CA LYS A 16 19.36 8.42 -0.99
C LYS A 16 20.57 7.49 -1.05
N ASN A 17 20.66 6.53 -0.13
CA ASN A 17 21.82 5.65 -0.02
C ASN A 17 21.86 4.59 -1.14
N ASN A 18 20.72 4.28 -1.76
CA ASN A 18 20.58 3.20 -2.73
C ASN A 18 20.22 3.66 -4.15
N GLN A 19 20.20 4.97 -4.40
CA GLN A 19 19.87 5.58 -5.70
C GLN A 19 18.53 5.06 -6.27
N ILE A 20 17.50 5.03 -5.41
CA ILE A 20 16.14 4.61 -5.75
C ILE A 20 15.13 5.63 -5.24
N GLU A 21 13.92 5.65 -5.83
CA GLU A 21 12.88 6.64 -5.52
C GLU A 21 11.59 5.95 -5.05
N PHE A 22 11.67 5.19 -3.96
CA PHE A 22 10.47 4.63 -3.37
C PHE A 22 9.55 5.71 -2.80
N SER A 23 8.24 5.52 -2.97
CA SER A 23 7.21 6.38 -2.41
C SER A 23 6.14 5.55 -1.72
N ILE A 24 5.55 6.04 -0.63
CA ILE A 24 4.41 5.39 0.01
C ILE A 24 3.17 5.65 -0.86
N ASP A 25 2.48 4.60 -1.32
CA ASP A 25 1.18 4.73 -1.99
C ASP A 25 0.02 4.60 -0.99
N THR A 26 0.11 3.65 -0.07
CA THR A 26 -0.97 3.35 0.88
C THR A 26 -0.43 3.08 2.28
N ILE A 27 -1.18 3.51 3.31
CA ILE A 27 -0.91 3.21 4.72
C ILE A 27 -2.09 2.42 5.29
N ARG A 28 -1.81 1.36 6.04
CA ARG A 28 -2.81 0.56 6.78
C ARG A 28 -2.47 0.50 8.26
N ILE A 29 -3.49 0.63 9.10
CA ILE A 29 -3.33 0.68 10.56
C ILE A 29 -4.45 -0.10 11.23
N ASP A 30 -4.11 -1.20 11.90
CA ASP A 30 -5.02 -1.91 12.78
C ASP A 30 -5.09 -1.18 14.14
N PHE A 31 -6.30 -0.93 14.64
CA PHE A 31 -6.51 -0.20 15.89
C PHE A 31 -7.75 -0.66 16.67
N LYS A 32 -7.73 -0.43 17.98
CA LYS A 32 -8.88 -0.61 18.87
C LYS A 32 -9.73 0.66 18.91
N LYS A 33 -11.01 0.56 18.56
CA LYS A 33 -11.92 1.72 18.43
C LYS A 33 -12.21 2.44 19.74
N GLN A 34 -12.31 1.71 20.86
CA GLN A 34 -12.83 2.18 22.15
C GLN A 34 -12.21 3.50 22.64
N TYR A 35 -10.95 3.77 22.28
CA TYR A 35 -10.21 4.96 22.73
C TYR A 35 -9.80 5.92 21.60
N LYS A 36 -10.14 5.58 20.35
CA LYS A 36 -9.62 6.27 19.16
C LYS A 36 -10.73 6.88 18.31
N LEU A 37 -11.92 6.27 18.31
CA LEU A 37 -12.99 6.64 17.39
C LEU A 37 -13.46 8.08 17.58
N SER A 38 -13.70 8.53 18.82
CA SER A 38 -14.14 9.91 19.08
C SER A 38 -13.14 10.95 18.55
N LYS A 39 -11.84 10.72 18.75
CA LYS A 39 -10.78 11.58 18.23
C LYS A 39 -10.67 11.56 16.71
N LEU A 40 -10.99 10.42 16.08
CA LEU A 40 -11.05 10.35 14.62
C LEU A 40 -12.27 11.11 14.09
N GLU A 41 -13.40 11.07 14.79
CA GLU A 41 -14.62 11.81 14.44
C GLU A 41 -14.43 13.33 14.54
N GLU A 42 -13.54 13.80 15.42
CA GLU A 42 -13.13 15.21 15.48
C GLU A 42 -12.39 15.70 14.21
N LEU A 43 -11.85 14.80 13.39
CA LEU A 43 -11.14 15.16 12.16
C LEU A 43 -12.07 15.50 10.98
N GLY A 44 -13.37 15.22 11.09
CA GLY A 44 -14.35 15.49 10.05
C GLY A 44 -15.45 14.43 9.96
N VAL A 45 -16.27 14.53 8.92
CA VAL A 45 -17.48 13.71 8.78
C VAL A 45 -17.14 12.33 8.20
N TRP A 46 -17.36 11.27 8.99
CA TRP A 46 -17.23 9.88 8.55
C TRP A 46 -18.54 9.35 7.99
N LYS A 47 -18.63 9.18 6.67
CA LYS A 47 -19.80 8.64 5.99
C LYS A 47 -19.71 7.12 5.90
N LYS A 48 -20.73 6.42 6.40
CA LYS A 48 -20.84 4.97 6.20
C LYS A 48 -21.03 4.67 4.71
N ILE A 49 -20.23 3.76 4.18
CA ILE A 49 -20.32 3.32 2.79
C ILE A 49 -21.52 2.39 2.64
N ASP A 50 -22.33 2.63 1.61
CA ASP A 50 -23.41 1.71 1.24
C ASP A 50 -22.80 0.38 0.78
N LYS A 51 -23.26 -0.73 1.38
CA LYS A 51 -22.84 -2.09 0.99
C LYS A 51 -23.16 -2.41 -0.47
N LYS A 52 -24.13 -1.71 -1.07
CA LYS A 52 -24.50 -1.83 -2.47
C LYS A 52 -23.55 -1.07 -3.42
N ASP A 53 -22.70 -0.18 -2.92
CA ASP A 53 -21.64 0.46 -3.71
C ASP A 53 -20.54 -0.56 -4.01
N LYS A 54 -20.72 -1.30 -5.10
CA LYS A 54 -19.76 -2.32 -5.57
C LYS A 54 -18.39 -1.72 -5.87
N ARG A 55 -18.29 -0.45 -6.31
CA ARG A 55 -17.00 0.16 -6.65
C ARG A 55 -16.11 0.29 -5.43
N ILE A 56 -16.65 0.84 -4.33
CA ILE A 56 -15.90 1.03 -3.09
C ILE A 56 -15.74 -0.32 -2.37
N MET A 57 -16.80 -1.12 -2.30
CA MET A 57 -16.76 -2.42 -1.64
C MET A 57 -15.80 -3.39 -2.33
N ASP A 58 -15.74 -3.44 -3.66
CA ASP A 58 -14.77 -4.28 -4.37
C ASP A 58 -13.34 -3.76 -4.23
N LYS A 59 -13.15 -2.44 -4.13
CA LYS A 59 -11.83 -1.85 -3.88
C LYS A 59 -11.28 -2.27 -2.51
N LEU A 60 -12.16 -2.30 -1.50
CA LEU A 60 -11.86 -2.80 -0.16
C LEU A 60 -11.70 -4.34 -0.17
N LYS A 61 -12.67 -5.09 -0.68
CA LYS A 61 -12.66 -6.57 -0.71
C LYS A 61 -11.53 -7.19 -1.52
N ARG A 62 -11.06 -6.58 -2.61
CA ARG A 62 -9.89 -7.09 -3.37
C ARG A 62 -8.58 -7.04 -2.58
N ARG A 63 -8.57 -6.34 -1.45
CA ARG A 63 -7.39 -6.05 -0.64
C ARG A 63 -7.55 -6.53 0.81
N LEU A 64 -8.67 -7.21 1.11
CA LEU A 64 -9.09 -7.70 2.41
C LEU A 64 -9.58 -9.13 2.25
N VAL A 65 -9.48 -9.95 3.29
CA VAL A 65 -10.13 -11.26 3.26
C VAL A 65 -11.64 -11.00 3.21
N ALA A 66 -12.35 -11.53 2.19
CA ALA A 66 -13.71 -11.12 1.83
C ALA A 66 -14.73 -11.18 2.99
N ASP A 67 -14.44 -12.04 3.97
CA ASP A 67 -15.21 -12.24 5.19
C ASP A 67 -14.81 -11.31 6.35
N GLU A 68 -14.05 -10.23 6.14
CA GLU A 68 -13.61 -9.33 7.22
C GLU A 68 -14.36 -7.99 7.31
N VAL A 69 -15.10 -7.58 6.27
CA VAL A 69 -15.70 -6.23 6.21
C VAL A 69 -17.19 -6.25 6.55
N THR A 70 -17.55 -5.94 7.80
CA THR A 70 -18.97 -5.82 8.22
C THR A 70 -19.58 -4.46 7.90
N SER A 71 -18.78 -3.40 8.01
CA SER A 71 -19.13 -2.02 7.68
C SER A 71 -17.87 -1.21 7.43
N ALA A 72 -17.90 -0.33 6.42
CA ALA A 72 -16.82 0.57 6.07
C ALA A 72 -17.31 2.03 6.13
N TYR A 73 -16.40 2.95 6.43
CA TYR A 73 -16.64 4.38 6.57
C TYR A 73 -15.56 5.12 5.78
N GLN A 74 -15.93 6.24 5.17
CA GLN A 74 -15.04 7.14 4.44
C GLN A 74 -15.00 8.50 5.14
N LEU A 75 -13.81 9.08 5.30
CA LEU A 75 -13.69 10.45 5.78
C LEU A 75 -13.98 11.41 4.63
N GLU A 76 -15.09 12.13 4.73
CA GLU A 76 -15.56 13.12 3.76
C GLU A 76 -15.52 12.57 2.32
N ASN A 77 -14.71 13.19 1.45
CA ASN A 77 -14.47 12.75 0.07
C ASN A 77 -13.02 12.28 -0.14
N TYR A 78 -12.24 12.14 0.93
CA TYR A 78 -10.85 11.67 0.84
C TYR A 78 -10.78 10.18 0.55
N ASN A 79 -9.64 9.72 0.03
CA ASN A 79 -9.36 8.28 -0.10
C ASN A 79 -8.89 7.67 1.24
N ILE A 80 -9.56 8.04 2.33
CA ILE A 80 -9.31 7.58 3.69
C ILE A 80 -10.55 6.80 4.14
N TYR A 81 -10.33 5.56 4.56
CA TYR A 81 -11.38 4.65 4.96
C TYR A 81 -11.02 3.96 6.25
N PHE A 82 -12.01 3.58 7.05
CA PHE A 82 -11.82 2.48 8.00
C PHE A 82 -12.95 1.48 7.89
N TYR A 83 -12.66 0.24 8.23
CA TYR A 83 -13.68 -0.81 8.33
C TYR A 83 -13.50 -1.61 9.61
N ASN A 84 -14.61 -2.13 10.13
CA ASN A 84 -14.59 -3.02 11.28
C ASN A 84 -14.02 -4.37 10.85
N SER A 85 -13.05 -4.88 11.61
CA SER A 85 -12.44 -6.17 11.39
C SER A 85 -13.24 -7.27 12.08
N ASN A 86 -13.19 -8.48 11.53
CA ASN A 86 -13.82 -9.65 12.11
C ASN A 86 -12.90 -10.44 13.04
N LYS A 87 -11.66 -9.98 13.24
CA LYS A 87 -10.65 -10.57 14.13
C LYS A 87 -11.12 -10.71 15.58
N ASP A 88 -12.05 -9.87 16.05
CA ASP A 88 -12.58 -9.94 17.43
C ASP A 88 -14.11 -10.09 17.50
N LYS A 89 -14.69 -10.85 16.55
CA LYS A 89 -16.10 -11.26 16.59
C LYS A 89 -16.48 -11.92 17.93
N PRO A 90 -17.66 -11.63 18.50
CA PRO A 90 -18.72 -10.72 18.00
C PRO A 90 -18.57 -9.27 18.53
N LYS A 91 -17.47 -8.93 19.21
CA LYS A 91 -17.31 -7.62 19.87
C LYS A 91 -16.99 -6.48 18.89
N TYR A 92 -16.36 -6.81 17.75
CA TYR A 92 -16.01 -5.86 16.68
C TYR A 92 -15.34 -4.58 17.20
N ARG A 93 -14.42 -4.68 18.15
CA ARG A 93 -13.70 -3.53 18.72
C ARG A 93 -12.47 -3.19 17.90
N ILE A 94 -12.03 -4.09 17.03
CA ILE A 94 -10.90 -3.87 16.12
C ILE A 94 -11.41 -3.31 14.79
N ALA A 95 -10.72 -2.31 14.29
CA ALA A 95 -10.91 -1.76 12.96
C ALA A 95 -9.57 -1.57 12.28
N THR A 96 -9.61 -1.42 10.96
CA THR A 96 -8.43 -1.12 10.16
C THR A 96 -8.67 0.16 9.40
N MET A 97 -7.77 1.13 9.59
CA MET A 97 -7.68 2.35 8.81
C MET A 97 -6.89 2.07 7.53
N VAL A 98 -7.31 2.65 6.41
CA VAL A 98 -6.63 2.57 5.11
C VAL A 98 -6.64 3.94 4.44
N ILE A 99 -5.44 4.45 4.15
CA ILE A 99 -5.21 5.75 3.50
C ILE A 99 -4.57 5.46 2.14
N PHE A 100 -5.32 5.67 1.05
CA PHE A 100 -4.87 5.31 -0.30
C PHE A 100 -4.39 6.51 -1.10
N GLY A 101 -3.52 6.21 -2.07
CA GLY A 101 -3.18 7.14 -3.14
C GLY A 101 -2.42 8.35 -2.64
N LEU A 102 -1.47 8.11 -1.74
CA LEU A 102 -0.49 9.09 -1.29
C LEU A 102 0.47 9.47 -2.44
N LYS A 103 0.73 8.55 -3.38
CA LYS A 103 1.45 8.81 -4.64
C LYS A 103 0.51 8.65 -5.85
N GLN A 104 -0.06 9.75 -6.34
CA GLN A 104 -0.96 9.78 -7.51
C GLN A 104 -0.57 10.89 -8.49
N TYR A 105 -1.06 10.78 -9.72
CA TYR A 105 -0.75 11.70 -10.83
C TYR A 105 -1.98 12.33 -11.47
N HIS A 106 -3.18 11.74 -11.28
CA HIS A 106 -4.43 12.18 -11.91
C HIS A 106 -5.34 12.98 -10.96
N LYS A 107 -4.93 13.14 -9.71
CA LYS A 107 -5.67 13.83 -8.66
C LYS A 107 -4.74 14.21 -7.52
N GLU A 108 -5.14 15.24 -6.78
CA GLU A 108 -4.45 15.64 -5.56
C GLU A 108 -4.42 14.48 -4.55
N PRO A 109 -3.26 14.24 -3.91
CA PRO A 109 -3.16 13.27 -2.84
C PRO A 109 -3.94 13.74 -1.61
N VAL A 110 -4.14 12.82 -0.66
CA VAL A 110 -4.72 13.17 0.64
C VAL A 110 -3.80 14.19 1.34
N PRO A 111 -4.33 15.29 1.90
CA PRO A 111 -3.51 16.29 2.59
C PRO A 111 -2.66 15.66 3.70
N HIS A 112 -1.34 15.93 3.68
CA HIS A 112 -0.38 15.35 4.62
C HIS A 112 -0.77 15.61 6.08
N GLN A 113 -1.29 16.81 6.37
CA GLN A 113 -1.76 17.16 7.72
C GLN A 113 -2.85 16.21 8.23
N ILE A 114 -3.80 15.79 7.39
CA ILE A 114 -4.86 14.85 7.76
C ILE A 114 -4.25 13.47 8.06
N VAL A 115 -3.33 13.02 7.22
CA VAL A 115 -2.62 11.74 7.40
C VAL A 115 -1.82 11.74 8.71
N SER A 116 -1.07 12.81 8.96
CA SER A 116 -0.29 13.02 10.19
C SER A 116 -1.20 13.03 11.43
N ASN A 117 -2.34 13.72 11.38
CA ASN A 117 -3.32 13.74 12.47
C ASN A 117 -3.86 12.34 12.77
N ILE A 118 -4.26 11.58 11.75
CA ILE A 118 -4.76 10.20 11.91
C ILE A 118 -3.68 9.32 12.56
N ILE A 119 -2.44 9.37 12.05
CA ILE A 119 -1.35 8.56 12.59
C ILE A 119 -0.98 9.00 14.01
N SER A 120 -1.11 10.29 14.35
CA SER A 120 -0.89 10.79 15.71
C SER A 120 -1.94 10.24 16.71
N ILE A 121 -3.19 10.08 16.26
CA ILE A 121 -4.28 9.50 17.04
C ILE A 121 -4.03 8.00 17.21
N LEU A 122 -3.76 7.28 16.13
CA LEU A 122 -3.65 5.82 16.12
C LEU A 122 -2.32 5.32 16.70
N LYS A 123 -1.25 6.12 16.57
CA LYS A 123 0.11 5.87 17.08
C LYS A 123 0.74 4.57 16.55
N ASN A 124 0.34 4.13 15.36
CA ASN A 124 0.84 2.89 14.77
C ASN A 124 0.75 2.94 13.24
N ILE A 125 1.56 2.10 12.58
CA ILE A 125 1.45 1.75 11.15
C ILE A 125 1.67 0.25 11.06
N SER A 126 0.67 -0.48 10.56
CA SER A 126 0.70 -1.95 10.48
C SER A 126 1.30 -2.42 9.16
N ASN A 127 0.95 -1.76 8.06
CA ASN A 127 1.45 -2.11 6.73
C ASN A 127 1.50 -0.86 5.85
N ILE A 128 2.34 -0.92 4.81
CA ILE A 128 2.38 0.08 3.74
C ILE A 128 2.32 -0.60 2.39
N ASP A 129 1.78 0.09 1.39
CA ASP A 129 2.14 -0.19 -0.01
C ASP A 129 3.23 0.80 -0.39
N LEU A 130 4.44 0.28 -0.64
CA LEU A 130 5.56 1.06 -1.16
C LEU A 130 5.63 0.88 -2.67
N CYS A 131 5.79 1.97 -3.42
CA CYS A 131 5.81 1.91 -4.88
C CYS A 131 7.06 2.51 -5.50
N PHE A 132 7.43 1.97 -6.65
CA PHE A 132 8.42 2.50 -7.57
C PHE A 132 7.77 2.69 -8.95
N ASP A 133 7.96 3.87 -9.54
CA ASP A 133 7.44 4.22 -10.85
C ASP A 133 8.58 4.29 -11.88
N MET A 134 8.37 3.73 -13.06
CA MET A 134 9.37 3.71 -14.13
C MET A 134 8.74 4.01 -15.50
N LYS A 135 9.53 4.65 -16.38
CA LYS A 135 9.12 5.03 -17.74
C LYS A 135 9.42 3.94 -18.78
N ILE A 136 9.73 2.73 -18.34
CA ILE A 136 9.98 1.56 -19.17
C ILE A 136 9.05 0.42 -18.76
N LYS A 137 8.77 -0.50 -19.67
CA LYS A 137 8.01 -1.71 -19.33
C LYS A 137 8.89 -2.66 -18.49
N PRO A 138 8.42 -3.15 -17.34
CA PRO A 138 9.13 -4.15 -16.55
C PRO A 138 9.40 -5.42 -17.36
N ASN A 139 10.57 -6.03 -17.15
CA ASN A 139 10.95 -7.32 -17.71
C ASN A 139 10.24 -8.46 -16.97
N ILE A 140 8.99 -8.71 -17.36
CA ILE A 140 8.13 -9.74 -16.78
C ILE A 140 8.70 -11.15 -16.97
N GLU A 141 9.30 -11.42 -18.15
CA GLU A 141 9.92 -12.71 -18.44
C GLU A 141 11.04 -13.00 -17.45
N ARG A 142 11.92 -12.01 -17.20
CA ARG A 142 12.99 -12.17 -16.21
C ARG A 142 12.45 -12.39 -14.81
N LEU A 143 11.45 -11.62 -14.38
CA LEU A 143 10.81 -11.83 -13.07
C LEU A 143 10.23 -13.24 -12.91
N SER A 144 9.67 -13.81 -13.98
CA SER A 144 9.10 -15.17 -13.96
C SER A 144 10.12 -16.28 -13.78
N LYS A 145 11.42 -15.99 -13.93
CA LYS A 145 12.50 -16.94 -13.59
C LYS A 145 12.70 -17.08 -12.08
N TYR A 146 12.32 -16.07 -11.29
CA TYR A 146 12.56 -16.01 -9.85
C TYR A 146 11.28 -16.15 -9.02
N PHE A 147 10.13 -15.75 -9.58
CA PHE A 147 8.86 -15.70 -8.85
C PHE A 147 7.72 -16.34 -9.63
N ASP A 148 6.72 -16.86 -8.92
CA ASP A 148 5.44 -17.25 -9.53
C ASP A 148 4.61 -16.00 -9.84
N LEU A 149 4.54 -15.64 -11.12
CA LEU A 149 3.79 -14.48 -11.61
C LEU A 149 2.39 -14.89 -12.08
N GLN A 150 1.38 -14.30 -11.45
CA GLN A 150 0.00 -14.43 -11.88
C GLN A 150 -0.45 -13.20 -12.64
N ARG A 151 -0.82 -13.36 -13.91
CA ARG A 151 -1.38 -12.27 -14.72
C ARG A 151 -2.87 -12.08 -14.42
N TYR A 152 -3.29 -10.84 -14.21
CA TYR A 152 -4.69 -10.51 -14.06
C TYR A 152 -5.38 -10.47 -15.43
N LYS A 153 -6.13 -11.53 -15.75
CA LYS A 153 -6.83 -11.66 -17.04
C LYS A 153 -5.86 -11.42 -18.22
N LEU A 154 -6.32 -10.75 -19.26
CA LEU A 154 -5.50 -10.30 -20.40
C LEU A 154 -4.94 -8.88 -20.19
N GLU A 155 -5.02 -8.33 -18.97
CA GLU A 155 -4.54 -6.98 -18.69
C GLU A 155 -3.03 -6.95 -18.46
N ASP A 156 -2.44 -5.75 -18.57
CA ASP A 156 -1.05 -5.45 -18.22
C ASP A 156 -0.91 -5.27 -16.71
N THR A 157 -1.34 -6.27 -15.95
CA THR A 157 -1.23 -6.33 -14.49
C THR A 157 -0.79 -7.72 -14.06
N TYR A 158 0.24 -7.78 -13.22
CA TYR A 158 0.88 -9.00 -12.74
C TYR A 158 0.98 -8.96 -11.22
N TYR A 159 0.86 -10.12 -10.59
CA TYR A 159 0.98 -10.29 -9.15
C TYR A 159 2.03 -11.33 -8.81
N ILE A 160 2.82 -11.05 -7.78
CA ILE A 160 3.58 -12.05 -7.03
C ILE A 160 2.88 -12.13 -5.67
N ASN A 161 2.01 -13.12 -5.50
CA ASN A 161 1.16 -13.25 -4.31
C ASN A 161 1.88 -13.94 -3.13
N ASN A 162 2.95 -14.66 -3.41
CA ASN A 162 3.85 -15.20 -2.40
C ASN A 162 5.29 -14.92 -2.84
N THR A 163 5.95 -14.01 -2.14
CA THR A 163 7.35 -13.65 -2.40
C THR A 163 8.32 -14.60 -1.71
N ASN A 164 7.86 -15.34 -0.68
CA ASN A 164 8.67 -16.03 0.33
C ASN A 164 9.70 -15.12 1.03
N ILE A 165 9.53 -13.80 0.97
CA ILE A 165 10.42 -12.81 1.58
C ILE A 165 9.76 -12.25 2.84
N LEU A 166 10.51 -12.22 3.94
CA LEU A 166 10.02 -11.73 5.22
C LEU A 166 9.53 -10.28 5.10
N MET A 167 8.33 -10.01 5.62
CA MET A 167 7.64 -8.72 5.60
C MET A 167 7.20 -8.21 4.22
N LEU A 168 7.59 -8.84 3.11
CA LEU A 168 7.23 -8.42 1.76
C LEU A 168 6.07 -9.28 1.23
N ASP A 169 4.86 -8.99 1.66
CA ASP A 169 3.73 -9.91 1.53
C ASP A 169 3.29 -10.13 0.07
N LYS A 170 3.37 -9.11 -0.78
CA LYS A 170 2.88 -9.16 -2.16
C LYS A 170 3.53 -8.08 -3.03
N ILE A 171 3.80 -8.42 -4.28
CA ILE A 171 4.13 -7.43 -5.32
C ILE A 171 3.00 -7.35 -6.35
N THR A 172 2.67 -6.13 -6.77
CA THR A 172 1.76 -5.84 -7.87
C THR A 172 2.48 -4.98 -8.91
N ILE A 173 2.51 -5.43 -10.16
CA ILE A 173 3.14 -4.74 -11.27
C ILE A 173 2.07 -4.37 -12.28
N TYR A 174 1.97 -3.11 -12.68
CA TYR A 174 0.92 -2.70 -13.61
C TYR A 174 1.26 -1.43 -14.38
N ASN A 175 0.62 -1.26 -15.54
CA ASN A 175 0.68 -0.02 -16.29
C ASN A 175 -0.16 1.07 -15.60
N LYS A 176 0.52 1.99 -14.91
CA LYS A 176 -0.08 3.10 -14.15
C LYS A 176 -0.67 4.15 -15.08
N ALA A 177 -0.03 4.40 -16.23
CA ALA A 177 -0.54 5.35 -17.22
C ALA A 177 -1.91 4.91 -17.73
N ILE A 178 -2.05 3.65 -18.15
CA ILE A 178 -3.33 3.09 -18.59
C ILE A 178 -4.37 3.16 -17.46
N LYS A 179 -4.01 2.72 -16.25
CA LYS A 179 -4.94 2.70 -15.10
C LYS A 179 -5.49 4.09 -14.75
N ASN A 180 -4.66 5.12 -14.90
CA ASN A 180 -4.98 6.49 -14.49
C ASN A 180 -5.31 7.41 -15.69
N ASN A 181 -5.39 6.87 -16.91
CA ASN A 181 -5.58 7.64 -18.15
C ASN A 181 -4.57 8.80 -18.29
N LEU A 182 -3.28 8.50 -18.08
CA LEU A 182 -2.18 9.45 -18.23
C LEU A 182 -1.54 9.30 -19.62
N GLU A 183 -0.97 10.40 -20.13
CA GLU A 183 -0.14 10.35 -21.33
C GLU A 183 1.24 9.75 -21.04
N GLY A 184 1.80 9.03 -22.03
CA GLY A 184 3.13 8.44 -21.96
C GLY A 184 3.22 7.07 -21.27
N ILE A 185 4.45 6.62 -21.02
CA ILE A 185 4.73 5.33 -20.39
C ILE A 185 4.98 5.54 -18.91
N LEU A 186 4.18 4.87 -18.08
CA LEU A 186 4.39 4.82 -16.64
C LEU A 186 3.95 3.45 -16.11
N TRP A 187 4.92 2.66 -15.68
CA TRP A 187 4.70 1.41 -14.99
C TRP A 187 4.99 1.56 -13.50
N ARG A 188 4.15 0.94 -12.68
CA ARG A 188 4.34 0.90 -11.24
C ARG A 188 4.59 -0.53 -10.79
N VAL A 189 5.59 -0.68 -9.93
CA VAL A 189 5.75 -1.85 -9.07
C VAL A 189 5.40 -1.43 -7.65
N GLU A 190 4.50 -2.15 -7.00
CA GLU A 190 3.93 -1.83 -5.69
C GLU A 190 4.07 -3.04 -4.75
N ALA A 191 4.76 -2.84 -3.64
CA ALA A 191 5.04 -3.83 -2.62
C ALA A 191 4.18 -3.60 -1.38
N LEU A 192 3.38 -4.59 -1.00
CA LEU A 192 2.74 -4.64 0.31
C LEU A 192 3.78 -5.09 1.34
N ILE A 193 4.12 -4.20 2.28
CA ILE A 193 5.11 -4.46 3.34
C ILE A 193 4.42 -4.44 4.70
N SER A 194 4.56 -5.53 5.45
CA SER A 194 4.19 -5.62 6.86
C SER A 194 5.23 -4.94 7.76
N ILE A 195 4.78 -4.08 8.68
CA ILE A 195 5.66 -3.29 9.55
C ILE A 195 5.38 -3.66 11.02
N PRO A 196 5.98 -4.74 11.55
CA PRO A 196 5.96 -5.00 12.99
C PRO A 196 6.74 -3.93 13.77
N ASN A 197 7.80 -3.38 13.16
CA ASN A 197 8.62 -2.30 13.70
C ASN A 197 9.36 -1.59 12.56
N ILE A 198 9.29 -0.25 12.51
CA ILE A 198 9.94 0.58 11.48
C ILE A 198 11.45 0.31 11.41
N LYS A 199 12.09 -0.03 12.53
CA LYS A 199 13.53 -0.30 12.60
C LYS A 199 13.97 -1.53 11.78
N TYR A 200 13.05 -2.43 11.43
CA TYR A 200 13.35 -3.62 10.63
C TYR A 200 13.00 -3.46 9.15
N LEU A 201 12.68 -2.25 8.69
CA LEU A 201 12.34 -2.00 7.28
C LEU A 201 13.52 -2.18 6.32
N ALA A 202 14.78 -2.18 6.79
CA ALA A 202 15.94 -2.40 5.92
C ALA A 202 15.77 -3.65 5.03
N LEU A 203 15.41 -4.79 5.64
CA LEU A 203 15.30 -6.07 4.92
C LEU A 203 14.30 -6.00 3.76
N PRO A 204 12.99 -5.72 3.96
CA PRO A 204 12.05 -5.67 2.85
C PRO A 204 12.36 -4.55 1.84
N LEU A 205 13.07 -3.48 2.22
CA LEU A 205 13.48 -2.43 1.28
C LEU A 205 14.60 -2.89 0.34
N PHE A 206 15.60 -3.60 0.84
CA PHE A 206 16.66 -4.18 0.00
C PHE A 206 16.09 -5.24 -0.95
N GLU A 207 15.30 -6.16 -0.42
CA GLU A 207 14.62 -7.20 -1.20
C GLU A 207 13.72 -6.59 -2.29
N PHE A 208 12.96 -5.56 -1.95
CA PHE A 208 12.12 -4.88 -2.93
C PHE A 208 12.96 -4.16 -4.01
N LYS A 209 14.09 -3.55 -3.63
CA LYS A 209 15.03 -2.95 -4.60
C LYS A 209 15.58 -3.99 -5.57
N GLU A 210 15.96 -5.18 -5.09
CA GLU A 210 16.42 -6.25 -5.97
C GLU A 210 15.35 -6.66 -6.98
N ILE A 211 14.09 -6.79 -6.55
CA ILE A 211 12.97 -7.04 -7.47
C ILE A 211 12.84 -5.91 -8.50
N ILE A 212 13.02 -4.65 -8.10
CA ILE A 212 13.04 -3.52 -9.03
C ILE A 212 14.18 -3.67 -10.05
N ASP A 213 15.38 -4.03 -9.62
CA ASP A 213 16.54 -4.15 -10.50
C ASP A 213 16.39 -5.34 -11.48
N ILE A 214 15.83 -6.47 -11.02
CA ILE A 214 15.41 -7.58 -11.90
C ILE A 214 14.40 -7.07 -12.93
N SER A 215 13.42 -6.29 -12.47
CA SER A 215 12.34 -5.78 -13.33
C SER A 215 12.82 -4.75 -14.36
N LYS A 216 13.88 -3.98 -14.06
CA LYS A 216 14.53 -3.08 -15.03
C LYS A 216 15.38 -3.84 -16.05
N GLY A 217 15.77 -5.08 -15.72
CA GLY A 217 16.73 -5.86 -16.49
C GLY A 217 18.18 -5.44 -16.25
N THR A 218 18.47 -4.74 -15.15
CA THR A 218 19.79 -4.15 -14.86
C THR A 218 20.73 -5.08 -14.10
N LEU A 219 20.25 -6.20 -13.57
CA LEU A 219 21.17 -7.24 -13.09
C LEU A 219 21.86 -7.84 -14.32
N GLU A 220 23.18 -7.91 -14.34
CA GLU A 220 23.85 -8.81 -15.28
C GLU A 220 23.49 -10.24 -14.83
N ASP A 221 23.30 -11.16 -15.77
CA ASP A 221 23.19 -12.58 -15.42
C ASP A 221 24.57 -13.02 -14.92
N ASP A 222 24.88 -12.73 -13.66
CA ASP A 222 26.08 -13.22 -13.00
C ASP A 222 25.95 -14.75 -12.86
N ILE A 223 26.53 -15.41 -13.87
CA ILE A 223 27.31 -16.65 -13.83
C ILE A 223 26.60 -17.86 -13.19
N LYS A 224 26.25 -18.82 -14.07
CA LYS A 224 26.08 -20.24 -13.71
C LYS A 224 27.31 -20.80 -13.02
#